data_AF-A0A9E3KG06-F1
#
_entry.id   AF-A0A9E3KG06-F1
#
_cell.length_a   1.000
_cell.length_b   1.000
_cell.length_c   1.000
_cell.angle_alpha   90.00
_cell.angle_beta   90.00
_cell.angle_gamma   90.00
#
_symmetry.space_group_name_H-M   'P 1'
#
loop_
_entity.id
_entity.type
_entity.pdbx_description
1 polymer ?
#
loop_
_entity_poly.entity_id
_entity_poly.type
_entity_poly.pdbx_seq_one_letter_code
_entity_poly.pdbx_strand_id
1 'polypeptide(L)'
;MRKGISLGANATYQKETELFSDNSVMGFDMQVNYGPLDFLAEYNWLYRKNRLDISNHEFIPTTDRMLTLKAGWNWLRDNGRIWQIVTMYSNEIVDAAFSNQDLNPYTRAQSQYLWEAGVNYLIMRDKLKLGLHYFNGNRYRFGPTGNYEYVNASVQFMM
;
A
#
# COMPACT_ATOMS: atom_id res chain seq x y z
N MET A 1 14.14 18.39 15.20
CA MET A 1 13.28 17.28 14.70
C MET A 1 11.85 17.77 14.65
N ARG A 2 11.08 17.39 13.62
CA ARG A 2 9.67 17.78 13.48
C ARG A 2 8.83 16.97 14.48
N LYS A 3 7.83 17.62 15.06
CA LYS A 3 6.82 17.00 15.93
C LYS A 3 5.47 17.43 15.37
N GLY A 4 4.67 16.47 14.91
CA GLY A 4 3.40 16.79 14.31
C GLY A 4 2.57 15.56 14.00
N ILE A 5 1.27 15.79 14.01
CA ILE A 5 0.27 14.85 13.52
C ILE A 5 -0.40 15.55 12.33
N SER A 6 -0.48 14.84 11.21
CA SER A 6 -1.21 15.26 10.02
C SER A 6 -2.34 14.26 9.78
N LEU A 7 -3.50 14.78 9.43
CA LEU A 7 -4.67 13.99 9.08
C LEU A 7 -5.09 14.41 7.67
N GLY A 8 -5.34 13.43 6.83
CA GLY A 8 -5.80 13.62 5.46
C GLY A 8 -7.08 12.83 5.20
N ALA A 9 -7.87 13.36 4.28
CA ALA A 9 -9.01 12.67 3.71
C ALA A 9 -8.96 12.89 2.20
N ASN A 10 -9.19 11.83 1.42
CA ASN A 10 -9.20 11.90 -0.02
C ASN A 10 -10.48 11.26 -0.58
N ALA A 11 -10.88 11.76 -1.75
CA ALA A 11 -11.95 11.18 -2.54
C ALA A 11 -11.59 11.38 -4.01
N THR A 12 -11.80 10.36 -4.82
CA THR A 12 -11.58 10.40 -6.26
C THR A 12 -12.69 9.62 -6.93
N TYR A 13 -13.14 10.12 -8.08
CA TYR A 13 -14.13 9.47 -8.92
C TYR A 13 -13.60 9.39 -10.34
N GLN A 14 -13.82 8.24 -10.96
CA GLN A 14 -13.52 7.97 -12.36
C GLN A 14 -14.75 7.30 -12.98
N LYS A 15 -15.21 7.88 -14.09
CA LYS A 15 -16.28 7.32 -14.92
C LYS A 15 -15.75 6.16 -15.77
N GLU A 16 -16.64 5.55 -16.54
CA GLU A 16 -16.43 4.37 -17.39
C GLU A 16 -15.02 4.20 -17.97
N THR A 17 -14.51 2.99 -17.80
CA THR A 17 -13.27 2.44 -18.35
C THR A 17 -13.58 1.09 -19.00
N GLU A 18 -12.59 0.45 -19.62
CA GLU A 18 -12.73 -0.90 -20.16
C GLU A 18 -13.13 -1.96 -19.10
N LEU A 19 -12.85 -1.70 -17.82
CA LEU A 19 -13.03 -2.65 -16.72
C LEU A 19 -14.19 -2.30 -15.77
N PHE A 20 -14.55 -1.02 -15.68
CA PHE A 20 -15.47 -0.48 -14.67
C PHE A 20 -16.42 0.54 -15.30
N SER A 21 -17.71 0.51 -14.95
CA SER A 21 -18.62 1.60 -15.33
C SER A 21 -18.48 2.81 -14.42
N ASP A 22 -18.20 2.56 -13.14
CA ASP A 22 -17.96 3.57 -12.10
C ASP A 22 -16.82 3.06 -11.19
N ASN A 23 -15.88 3.93 -10.85
CA ASN A 23 -14.81 3.65 -9.90
C ASN A 23 -14.62 4.87 -8.99
N SER A 24 -14.76 4.68 -7.69
CA SER A 24 -14.50 5.71 -6.67
C SER A 24 -13.53 5.17 -5.63
N VAL A 25 -12.61 6.02 -5.21
CA VAL A 25 -11.75 5.77 -4.05
C VAL A 25 -12.03 6.84 -3.02
N MET A 26 -12.22 6.44 -1.78
CA MET A 26 -12.26 7.34 -0.63
C MET A 26 -11.29 6.84 0.41
N GLY A 27 -10.69 7.72 1.18
CA GLY A 27 -9.74 7.28 2.19
C GLY A 27 -9.44 8.32 3.24
N PHE A 28 -8.88 7.85 4.35
CA PHE A 28 -8.30 8.66 5.39
C PHE A 28 -6.87 8.24 5.63
N ASP A 29 -6.02 9.22 5.90
CA ASP A 29 -4.64 9.00 6.29
C ASP A 29 -4.30 9.77 7.56
N MET A 30 -3.38 9.20 8.33
CA MET A 30 -2.78 9.82 9.50
C MET A 30 -1.27 9.64 9.41
N GLN A 31 -0.54 10.74 9.56
CA GLN A 31 0.91 10.72 9.66
C GLN A 31 1.35 11.34 10.98
N VAL A 32 2.15 10.60 11.75
CA VAL A 32 2.78 11.06 12.98
C VAL A 32 4.28 11.14 12.76
N ASN A 33 4.87 12.31 12.99
CA ASN A 33 6.31 12.49 13.01
C ASN A 33 6.67 12.96 14.41
N TYR A 34 7.41 12.16 15.19
CA TYR A 34 7.79 12.49 16.55
C TYR A 34 9.25 12.12 16.81
N GLY A 35 10.12 13.13 16.67
CA GLY A 35 11.55 12.92 16.92
C GLY A 35 12.16 12.00 15.84
N PRO A 36 12.74 10.84 16.21
CA PRO A 36 13.22 9.86 15.25
C PRO A 36 12.12 8.99 14.65
N LEU A 37 10.91 8.96 15.23
CA LEU A 37 9.82 8.10 14.79
C LEU A 37 8.98 8.78 13.71
N ASP A 38 8.76 8.08 12.61
CA ASP A 38 7.74 8.37 11.61
C ASP A 38 6.74 7.22 11.56
N PHE A 39 5.45 7.52 11.58
CA PHE A 39 4.38 6.53 11.45
C PHE A 39 3.32 7.05 10.49
N LEU A 40 2.82 6.19 9.62
CA LEU A 40 1.73 6.48 8.70
C LEU A 40 0.71 5.34 8.76
N ALA A 41 -0.56 5.71 8.83
CA ALA A 41 -1.68 4.79 8.65
C ALA A 41 -2.61 5.35 7.58
N GLU A 42 -3.04 4.51 6.65
CA GLU A 42 -3.94 4.87 5.56
C GLU A 42 -5.02 3.81 5.44
N TYR A 43 -6.27 4.23 5.33
CA TYR A 43 -7.41 3.35 5.15
C TYR A 43 -8.28 3.85 4.02
N ASN A 44 -8.44 3.02 2.98
CA ASN A 44 -9.18 3.36 1.77
C ASN A 44 -10.35 2.40 1.54
N TRP A 45 -11.42 2.94 0.96
CA TRP A 45 -12.53 2.21 0.36
C TRP A 45 -12.48 2.40 -1.15
N LEU A 46 -12.60 1.29 -1.87
CA LEU A 46 -12.57 1.24 -3.32
C LEU A 46 -13.94 0.72 -3.79
N TYR A 47 -14.80 1.66 -4.16
CA TYR A 47 -16.15 1.38 -4.68
C TYR A 47 -16.10 1.23 -6.18
N ARG A 48 -16.52 0.09 -6.71
CA ARG A 48 -16.46 -0.21 -8.14
C ARG A 48 -17.76 -0.83 -8.61
N LYS A 49 -18.21 -0.47 -9.80
CA LYS A 49 -19.25 -1.20 -10.52
C LYS A 49 -18.63 -1.91 -11.70
N ASN A 50 -18.75 -3.23 -11.66
CA ASN A 50 -17.87 -4.12 -12.40
C ASN A 50 -18.61 -4.74 -13.56
N ARG A 51 -18.00 -4.75 -14.75
CA ARG A 51 -18.50 -5.58 -15.85
C ARG A 51 -17.92 -6.98 -15.68
N LEU A 52 -18.60 -7.83 -14.90
CA LEU A 52 -18.17 -9.20 -14.68
C LEU A 52 -18.92 -10.14 -15.63
N ASP A 53 -18.14 -10.70 -16.55
CA ASP A 53 -18.48 -11.75 -17.53
C ASP A 53 -18.99 -11.30 -18.91
N ILE A 54 -18.34 -11.91 -19.90
CA ILE A 54 -18.44 -11.78 -21.36
C ILE A 54 -19.77 -12.38 -21.88
N SER A 55 -20.52 -13.07 -21.01
CA SER A 55 -21.77 -13.77 -21.33
C SER A 55 -23.04 -12.94 -21.05
N ASN A 56 -23.16 -12.29 -19.89
CA ASN A 56 -24.44 -11.73 -19.40
C ASN A 56 -24.46 -10.20 -19.15
N HIS A 57 -23.35 -9.47 -19.34
CA HIS A 57 -23.32 -8.00 -19.24
C HIS A 57 -23.84 -7.42 -17.91
N GLU A 58 -23.82 -8.18 -16.80
CA GLU A 58 -24.33 -7.68 -15.53
C GLU A 58 -23.28 -6.86 -14.78
N PHE A 59 -23.73 -5.72 -14.23
CA PHE A 59 -22.90 -4.86 -13.40
C PHE A 59 -23.03 -5.26 -11.93
N ILE A 60 -21.95 -5.75 -11.33
CA ILE A 60 -21.94 -6.09 -9.90
C ILE A 60 -21.17 -5.03 -9.12
N PRO A 61 -21.80 -4.32 -8.16
CA PRO A 61 -21.10 -3.39 -7.29
C PRO A 61 -20.22 -4.15 -6.28
N THR A 62 -19.01 -3.63 -6.04
CA THR A 62 -18.07 -4.10 -5.01
C THR A 62 -17.46 -2.95 -4.25
N THR A 63 -17.16 -3.18 -2.98
CA THR A 63 -16.46 -2.30 -2.06
C THR A 63 -15.30 -3.05 -1.41
N ASP A 64 -14.11 -2.88 -1.98
CA ASP A 64 -12.88 -3.39 -1.36
C ASP A 64 -12.36 -2.36 -0.36
N ARG A 65 -11.67 -2.83 0.68
CA ARG A 65 -11.05 -1.98 1.70
C ARG A 65 -9.56 -2.25 1.76
N MET A 66 -8.75 -1.21 1.91
CA MET A 66 -7.30 -1.34 1.99
C MET A 66 -6.78 -0.62 3.22
N LEU A 67 -6.03 -1.31 4.07
CA LEU A 67 -5.29 -0.73 5.18
C LEU A 67 -3.80 -0.77 4.86
N THR A 68 -3.10 0.35 5.07
CA THR A 68 -1.65 0.42 4.97
C THR A 68 -1.09 1.09 6.20
N LEU A 69 -0.11 0.44 6.84
CA LEU A 69 0.63 0.93 7.99
C LEU A 69 2.11 1.00 7.62
N LYS A 70 2.78 2.10 7.95
CA LYS A 70 4.22 2.27 7.78
C LYS A 70 4.82 2.85 9.05
N ALA A 71 5.97 2.34 9.44
CA ALA A 71 6.75 2.89 10.54
C ALA A 71 8.20 3.05 10.10
N GLY A 72 8.84 4.12 10.57
CA GLY A 72 10.23 4.44 10.32
C GLY A 72 10.90 4.94 11.60
N TRP A 73 12.14 4.54 11.83
CA TRP A 73 12.97 5.06 12.91
C TRP A 73 14.29 5.60 12.36
N ASN A 74 14.49 6.91 12.51
CA ASN A 74 15.63 7.65 12.01
C ASN A 74 16.71 7.80 13.09
N TRP A 75 17.82 7.09 12.93
CA TRP A 75 19.00 7.25 13.77
C TRP A 75 20.00 8.20 13.11
N LEU A 76 20.02 9.45 13.60
CA LEU A 76 20.99 10.46 13.21
C LEU A 76 22.38 10.15 13.80
N ARG A 77 23.41 10.24 12.96
CA ARG A 77 24.83 10.08 13.33
C ARG A 77 25.52 11.44 13.31
N ASP A 78 26.64 11.56 14.04
CA ASP A 78 27.38 12.83 14.20
C ASP A 78 27.89 13.42 12.87
N ASN A 79 28.11 12.57 11.86
CA ASN A 79 28.53 12.97 10.53
C ASN A 79 27.38 13.41 9.60
N GLY A 80 26.18 13.64 10.14
CA GLY A 80 25.01 14.08 9.39
C GLY A 80 24.41 13.00 8.47
N ARG A 81 24.77 11.74 8.66
CA ARG A 81 24.17 10.59 7.99
C ARG A 81 23.06 9.99 8.85
N ILE A 82 22.09 9.34 8.22
CA ILE A 82 20.94 8.76 8.91
C ILE A 82 20.82 7.29 8.53
N TRP A 83 20.69 6.43 9.53
CA TRP A 83 20.18 5.07 9.37
C TRP A 83 18.68 5.10 9.65
N GLN A 84 17.87 4.77 8.66
CA GLN A 84 16.42 4.72 8.80
C GLN A 84 15.96 3.28 8.68
N ILE A 85 15.49 2.70 9.79
CA ILE A 85 14.87 1.37 9.80
C ILE A 85 13.40 1.56 9.47
N VAL A 86 12.85 0.82 8.51
CA VAL A 86 11.45 0.95 8.10
C VAL A 86 10.75 -0.39 8.04
N THR A 87 9.44 -0.37 8.25
CA THR A 87 8.55 -1.49 7.96
C THR A 87 7.23 -0.98 7.40
N MET A 88 6.63 -1.76 6.49
CA MET A 88 5.27 -1.55 5.99
C MET A 88 4.47 -2.83 6.18
N TYR A 89 3.19 -2.68 6.50
CA TYR A 89 2.18 -3.71 6.27
C TYR A 89 1.05 -3.11 5.46
N SER A 90 0.59 -3.80 4.43
CA SER A 90 -0.58 -3.42 3.65
C SER A 90 -1.45 -4.64 3.42
N ASN A 91 -2.76 -4.51 3.55
CA ASN A 91 -3.70 -5.58 3.24
C ASN A 91 -4.96 -5.07 2.56
N GLU A 92 -5.48 -5.91 1.68
CA GLU A 92 -6.77 -5.75 1.02
C GLU A 92 -7.80 -6.68 1.67
N ILE A 93 -8.94 -6.12 2.06
CA ILE A 93 -10.11 -6.81 2.57
C ILE A 93 -11.17 -6.74 1.47
N VAL A 94 -11.51 -7.90 0.92
CA VAL A 94 -12.53 -8.04 -0.12
C VAL A 94 -13.93 -7.69 0.39
N ASP A 95 -14.79 -7.29 -0.54
CA ASP A 95 -16.22 -7.08 -0.28
C ASP A 95 -16.87 -8.33 0.36
N ALA A 96 -17.72 -8.13 1.37
CA ALA A 96 -18.47 -9.18 2.06
C ALA A 96 -19.41 -9.97 1.12
N ALA A 97 -19.90 -9.37 0.04
CA ALA A 97 -20.68 -10.08 -0.97
C ALA A 97 -19.91 -11.23 -1.63
N PHE A 98 -18.57 -11.16 -1.62
CA PHE A 98 -17.67 -12.14 -2.18
C PHE A 98 -16.87 -12.90 -1.11
N SER A 99 -17.06 -12.59 0.18
CA SER A 99 -16.36 -13.27 1.28
C SER A 99 -16.77 -14.74 1.44
N ASN A 100 -17.96 -15.12 1.00
CA ASN A 100 -18.43 -16.52 1.04
C ASN A 100 -18.04 -17.32 -0.21
N GLN A 101 -17.65 -16.65 -1.29
CA GLN A 101 -17.11 -17.27 -2.51
C GLN A 101 -15.58 -17.23 -2.55
N ASP A 102 -14.97 -16.72 -1.47
CA ASP A 102 -13.53 -16.67 -1.24
C ASP A 102 -12.72 -15.89 -2.30
N LEU A 103 -13.31 -15.17 -3.26
CA LEU A 103 -12.52 -14.60 -4.35
C LEU A 103 -12.98 -13.21 -4.72
N ASN A 104 -12.08 -12.22 -4.60
CA ASN A 104 -12.23 -10.94 -5.29
C ASN A 104 -12.51 -11.20 -6.77
N PRO A 105 -13.52 -10.57 -7.39
CA PRO A 105 -13.86 -10.88 -8.78
C PRO A 105 -12.78 -10.52 -9.82
N TYR A 106 -11.85 -9.60 -9.52
CA TYR A 106 -10.75 -9.20 -10.42
C TYR A 106 -9.42 -9.84 -10.10
N THR A 107 -9.08 -9.89 -8.82
CA THR A 107 -7.79 -10.43 -8.39
C THR A 107 -7.87 -11.93 -8.13
N ARG A 108 -9.09 -12.49 -8.03
CA ARG A 108 -9.35 -13.86 -7.60
C ARG A 108 -8.61 -14.17 -6.31
N ALA A 109 -8.48 -13.17 -5.44
CA ALA A 109 -7.76 -13.27 -4.18
C ALA A 109 -8.74 -13.41 -3.01
N GLN A 110 -8.49 -14.40 -2.13
CA GLN A 110 -9.08 -14.46 -0.79
C GLN A 110 -8.53 -13.34 0.11
N SER A 111 -7.24 -13.08 -0.02
CA SER A 111 -6.50 -12.09 0.75
C SER A 111 -5.31 -11.63 -0.08
N GLN A 112 -5.04 -10.32 -0.10
CA GLN A 112 -3.78 -9.78 -0.57
C GLN A 112 -3.15 -9.03 0.59
N TYR A 113 -1.89 -9.34 0.87
CA TYR A 113 -1.11 -8.58 1.81
C TYR A 113 0.31 -8.41 1.31
N LEU A 114 0.95 -7.36 1.81
CA LEU A 114 2.36 -7.08 1.63
C LEU A 114 2.93 -6.68 2.98
N TRP A 115 4.04 -7.30 3.33
CA TRP A 115 4.90 -6.90 4.42
C TRP A 115 6.27 -6.52 3.88
N GLU A 116 6.80 -5.41 4.37
CA GLU A 116 8.12 -4.89 4.05
C GLU A 116 8.88 -4.66 5.35
N ALA A 117 10.16 -5.00 5.36
CA ALA A 117 11.10 -4.50 6.34
C ALA A 117 12.42 -4.17 5.65
N GLY A 118 13.02 -3.06 6.05
CA GLY A 118 14.27 -2.67 5.44
C GLY A 118 14.96 -1.53 6.14
N VAL A 119 16.06 -1.12 5.54
CA VAL A 119 16.93 -0.08 6.04
C VAL A 119 17.31 0.85 4.90
N ASN A 120 17.19 2.14 5.14
CA ASN A 120 17.73 3.18 4.28
C ASN A 120 18.94 3.83 4.96
N TYR A 121 19.99 4.07 4.18
CA TYR A 121 21.13 4.86 4.56
C TYR A 121 21.14 6.17 3.79
N LEU A 122 20.90 7.28 4.51
CA LEU A 122 20.81 8.61 3.95
C LEU A 122 22.13 9.35 4.16
N ILE A 123 22.69 9.86 3.08
CA ILE A 123 24.01 10.49 3.01
C ILE A 123 23.84 11.91 2.44
N MET A 124 24.71 12.83 2.88
CA MET A 124 24.78 14.21 2.39
C MET A 124 23.47 15.01 2.59
N ARG A 125 22.87 14.93 3.79
CA ARG A 125 21.55 15.55 4.07
C ARG A 125 20.49 15.06 3.07
N ASP A 126 20.41 13.74 2.97
CA ASP A 126 19.44 13.00 2.15
C ASP A 126 19.62 13.11 0.63
N LYS A 127 20.63 13.82 0.10
CA LYS A 127 20.87 13.89 -1.35
C LYS A 127 21.18 12.53 -1.99
N LEU A 128 21.69 11.59 -1.21
CA LEU A 128 21.89 10.20 -1.64
C LEU A 128 21.24 9.26 -0.63
N LYS A 129 20.40 8.36 -1.11
CA LYS A 129 19.76 7.31 -0.34
C LYS A 129 20.14 5.95 -0.91
N LEU A 130 20.67 5.09 -0.05
CA LEU A 130 20.86 3.66 -0.34
C LEU A 130 19.79 2.88 0.43
N GLY A 131 19.11 1.95 -0.20
CA GLY A 131 18.05 1.16 0.42
C GLY A 131 18.29 -0.34 0.27
N LEU A 132 18.00 -1.10 1.32
CA LEU A 132 17.91 -2.56 1.28
C LEU A 132 16.64 -2.99 2.00
N HIS A 133 15.74 -3.66 1.29
CA HIS A 133 14.41 -4.00 1.76
C HIS A 133 14.07 -5.44 1.41
N TYR A 134 13.45 -6.14 2.36
CA TYR A 134 12.87 -7.45 2.16
C TYR A 134 11.35 -7.32 2.08
N PHE A 135 10.76 -7.95 1.08
CA PHE A 135 9.32 -7.99 0.87
C PHE A 135 8.84 -9.42 1.00
N ASN A 136 7.72 -9.60 1.69
CA ASN A 136 6.95 -10.83 1.72
C ASN A 136 5.49 -10.48 1.49
N GLY A 137 4.78 -11.23 0.67
CA GLY A 137 3.37 -10.98 0.48
C GLY A 137 2.65 -12.11 -0.20
N ASN A 138 1.35 -11.93 -0.35
CA ASN A 138 0.51 -12.81 -1.13
C ASN A 138 -0.24 -11.97 -2.16
N ARG A 139 -0.15 -12.37 -3.42
CA ARG A 139 -0.90 -11.75 -4.51
C ARG A 139 -1.48 -12.83 -5.40
N TYR A 140 -2.80 -12.86 -5.49
CA TYR A 140 -3.48 -13.59 -6.55
C TYR A 140 -3.66 -12.66 -7.74
N ARG A 141 -3.28 -13.14 -8.93
CA ARG A 141 -3.77 -12.53 -10.15
C ARG A 141 -4.33 -13.62 -11.07
N PHE A 142 -3.53 -14.55 -11.60
CA PHE A 142 -4.01 -15.64 -12.47
C PHE A 142 -2.95 -16.77 -12.60
N GLY A 143 -2.51 -17.40 -11.50
CA GLY A 143 -1.45 -18.44 -11.45
C GLY A 143 -1.21 -18.95 -10.01
N PRO A 144 -0.41 -20.02 -9.77
CA PRO A 144 -0.53 -20.86 -8.57
C PRO A 144 -0.37 -20.05 -7.28
N THR A 145 -1.31 -20.29 -6.36
CA THR A 145 -1.30 -19.88 -4.95
C THR A 145 0.13 -19.87 -4.39
N GLY A 146 0.65 -18.70 -4.05
CA GLY A 146 2.02 -18.60 -3.55
C GLY A 146 2.28 -17.30 -2.83
N ASN A 147 2.90 -17.42 -1.67
CA ASN A 147 3.60 -16.29 -1.09
C ASN A 147 4.77 -15.94 -2.00
N TYR A 148 4.99 -14.65 -2.23
CA TYR A 148 6.20 -14.15 -2.88
C TYR A 148 7.11 -13.54 -1.83
N GLU A 149 8.41 -13.67 -2.06
CA GLU A 149 9.44 -13.01 -1.27
C GLU A 149 10.55 -12.54 -2.20
N TYR A 150 11.09 -11.35 -1.93
CA TYR A 150 12.25 -10.84 -2.64
C TYR A 150 12.97 -9.79 -1.82
N VAL A 151 14.24 -9.57 -2.17
CA VAL A 151 15.07 -8.49 -1.65
C VAL A 151 15.24 -7.43 -2.73
N ASN A 152 15.02 -6.18 -2.36
CA ASN A 152 15.29 -5.02 -3.19
C ASN A 152 16.48 -4.24 -2.63
N ALA A 153 17.47 -4.01 -3.49
CA ALA A 153 18.51 -3.01 -3.23
C ALA A 153 18.28 -1.82 -4.16
N SER A 154 18.37 -0.60 -3.63
CA SER A 154 18.11 0.63 -4.38
C SER A 154 19.12 1.73 -4.08
N VAL A 155 19.30 2.61 -5.06
CA VAL A 155 20.10 3.83 -4.97
C VAL A 155 19.25 4.96 -5.53
N GLN A 156 19.09 6.03 -4.78
CA GLN A 156 18.33 7.21 -5.19
C GLN A 156 19.18 8.47 -4.96
N PHE A 157 19.26 9.31 -6.00
CA PHE A 157 19.83 10.64 -5.92
C PHE A 157 18.71 11.68 -5.96
N MET A 158 18.76 12.65 -5.07
CA MET A 158 17.85 13.80 -5.07
C MET A 158 18.62 15.03 -5.55
N MET A 159 18.22 15.57 -6.69
CA MET A 159 18.77 16.80 -7.29
C MET A 159 18.15 18.04 -6.67
#